data_AF-A0A7R8UJP3-F1
#
_entry.id   AF-A0A7R8UJP3-F1
#
_cell.length_a   1.000
_cell.length_b   1.000
_cell.length_c   1.000
_cell.angle_alpha   90.00
_cell.angle_beta   90.00
_cell.angle_gamma   90.00
#
_symmetry.space_group_name_H-M   'P 1'
#
loop_
_entity.id
_entity.type
_entity.pdbx_description
1 polymer ?
#
loop_
_entity_poly.entity_id
_entity_poly.type
_entity_poly.pdbx_seq_one_letter_code
_entity_poly.pdbx_strand_id
1 'polypeptide(L)'
;MENLTAVQSNLGSKLEELLINFKQDPVPRKTREYFGKRLGLVEVYWSEFDRTHDQLNPFEETAPEHPHFANCYYEDVCKVYEKLILLLKDRNDKLEGTTSDDTMATSSNGKFKNTAGPNCSERHAEFELTGYNDALYSGH
;
A
#
# COMPACT_ATOMS: atom_id res chain seq x y z
N MET A 1 4.86 5.92 24.17
CA MET A 1 5.56 5.49 22.95
C MET A 1 5.18 4.06 22.56
N GLU A 2 5.36 3.07 23.45
CA GLU A 2 5.08 1.64 23.14
C GLU A 2 3.69 1.35 22.56
N ASN A 3 2.64 2.01 23.09
CA ASN A 3 1.29 1.87 22.54
C ASN A 3 1.17 2.37 21.10
N LEU A 4 1.82 3.48 20.76
CA LEU A 4 1.79 4.04 19.40
C LEU A 4 2.57 3.17 18.44
N THR A 5 3.74 2.66 18.85
CA THR A 5 4.53 1.73 18.03
C THR A 5 3.77 0.43 17.78
N ALA A 6 3.05 -0.10 18.78
CA ALA A 6 2.22 -1.29 18.62
C ALA A 6 1.03 -1.04 17.67
N VAL A 7 0.38 0.11 17.77
CA VAL A 7 -0.70 0.52 16.85
C VAL A 7 -0.18 0.61 15.42
N GLN A 8 0.94 1.30 15.22
CA GLN A 8 1.53 1.44 13.89
C GLN A 8 1.93 0.08 13.31
N SER A 9 2.55 -0.80 14.10
CA SER A 9 2.88 -2.16 13.67
C SER A 9 1.65 -2.97 13.28
N ASN A 10 0.56 -2.87 14.05
CA ASN A 10 -0.69 -3.56 13.72
C ASN A 10 -1.29 -3.08 12.40
N LEU A 11 -1.28 -1.76 12.16
CA LEU A 11 -1.79 -1.15 10.94
C LEU A 11 -0.95 -1.53 9.71
N GLY A 12 0.39 -1.54 9.85
CA GLY A 12 1.28 -2.01 8.79
C GLY A 12 1.04 -3.48 8.43
N SER A 13 0.92 -4.38 9.42
CA SER A 13 0.58 -5.78 9.16
C SER A 13 -0.77 -5.94 8.47
N LYS A 14 -1.79 -5.13 8.81
CA LYS A 14 -3.08 -5.15 8.10
C LYS A 14 -2.95 -4.75 6.63
N LEU A 15 -2.10 -3.76 6.30
CA LEU A 15 -1.85 -3.37 4.91
C LEU A 15 -1.15 -4.50 4.12
N GLU A 16 -0.18 -5.17 4.74
CA GLU A 16 0.48 -6.34 4.15
C GLU A 16 -0.50 -7.50 3.92
N GLU A 17 -1.33 -7.81 4.92
CA GLU A 17 -2.39 -8.82 4.80
C GLU A 17 -3.37 -8.50 3.68
N LEU A 18 -3.76 -7.23 3.51
CA LEU A 18 -4.60 -6.82 2.39
C LEU A 18 -3.94 -7.09 1.05
N LEU A 19 -2.64 -6.83 0.92
CA LEU A 19 -1.89 -7.12 -0.30
C LEU A 19 -1.79 -8.63 -0.57
N ILE A 20 -1.54 -9.44 0.45
CA ILE A 20 -1.48 -10.92 0.34
C ILE A 20 -2.84 -11.46 -0.06
N ASN A 21 -3.89 -11.09 0.67
CA ASN A 21 -5.26 -11.51 0.40
C ASN A 21 -5.70 -11.09 -1.01
N PHE A 22 -5.37 -9.87 -1.42
CA PHE A 22 -5.66 -9.40 -2.77
C PHE A 22 -4.99 -10.26 -3.85
N LYS A 23 -3.73 -10.66 -3.66
CA LYS A 23 -3.02 -11.52 -4.61
C LYS A 23 -3.62 -12.93 -4.68
N GLN A 24 -4.01 -13.48 -3.53
CA GLN A 24 -4.57 -14.83 -3.42
C GLN A 24 -6.05 -14.92 -3.80
N ASP A 25 -6.79 -13.81 -3.72
CA ASP A 25 -8.22 -13.80 -4.02
C ASP A 25 -8.46 -14.18 -5.51
N PRO A 26 -9.35 -15.15 -5.77
CA PRO A 26 -9.59 -15.64 -7.12
C PRO A 26 -10.28 -14.57 -7.99
N VAL A 27 -9.99 -14.56 -9.29
CA VAL A 27 -10.49 -13.56 -10.26
C VAL A 27 -12.02 -13.33 -10.18
N PRO A 28 -12.88 -14.36 -10.03
CA PRO A 28 -14.33 -14.14 -9.96
C PRO A 28 -14.79 -13.28 -8.76
N ARG A 29 -13.99 -13.18 -7.69
CA ARG A 29 -14.31 -12.33 -6.53
C ARG A 29 -13.89 -10.87 -6.73
N LYS A 30 -13.04 -10.58 -7.71
CA LYS A 30 -12.47 -9.26 -7.98
C LYS A 30 -13.42 -8.43 -8.85
N THR A 31 -14.56 -8.07 -8.26
CA THR A 31 -15.58 -7.21 -8.88
C THR A 31 -15.30 -5.73 -8.56
N ARG A 32 -15.97 -4.80 -9.27
CA ARG A 32 -15.88 -3.36 -8.97
C ARG A 32 -16.18 -3.05 -7.49
N GLU A 33 -17.24 -3.65 -6.95
CA GLU A 33 -17.60 -3.47 -5.54
C GLU A 33 -16.49 -3.97 -4.60
N TYR A 34 -15.87 -5.10 -4.94
CA TYR A 34 -14.73 -5.63 -4.19
C TYR A 34 -13.55 -4.63 -4.21
N PHE A 35 -13.19 -4.08 -5.38
CA PHE A 35 -12.10 -3.11 -5.50
C PHE A 35 -12.39 -1.83 -4.72
N GLY A 36 -13.60 -1.27 -4.84
CA GLY A 36 -14.01 -0.08 -4.09
C GLY A 36 -13.95 -0.27 -2.58
N LYS A 37 -14.45 -1.41 -2.07
CA LYS A 37 -14.37 -1.76 -0.64
C LYS A 37 -12.93 -1.88 -0.15
N ARG A 38 -12.05 -2.49 -0.96
CA ARG A 38 -10.63 -2.65 -0.62
C ARG A 38 -9.91 -1.30 -0.65
N LEU A 39 -10.15 -0.46 -1.65
CA LEU A 39 -9.58 0.90 -1.73
C LEU A 39 -9.93 1.71 -0.48
N GLY A 40 -11.22 1.78 -0.12
CA GLY A 40 -11.64 2.51 1.08
C GLY A 40 -11.00 1.98 2.36
N LEU A 41 -10.86 0.66 2.48
CA LEU A 41 -10.20 0.06 3.65
C LEU A 41 -8.70 0.37 3.71
N VAL A 42 -8.02 0.33 2.57
CA VAL A 42 -6.59 0.69 2.47
C VAL A 42 -6.37 2.15 2.85
N GLU A 43 -7.22 3.07 2.38
CA GLU A 43 -7.13 4.49 2.71
C GLU A 43 -7.36 4.74 4.22
N VAL A 44 -8.30 4.03 4.85
CA VAL A 44 -8.51 4.12 6.31
C VAL A 44 -7.28 3.64 7.08
N TYR A 45 -6.76 2.45 6.76
CA TYR A 45 -5.57 1.92 7.46
C TYR A 45 -4.34 2.79 7.23
N TRP A 46 -4.14 3.28 6.00
CA TRP A 46 -3.05 4.18 5.68
C TRP A 46 -3.15 5.50 6.43
N SER A 47 -4.32 6.14 6.45
CA SER A 47 -4.52 7.41 7.15
C SER A 47 -4.26 7.27 8.66
N GLU A 48 -4.69 6.16 9.28
CA GLU A 48 -4.40 5.91 10.68
C GLU A 48 -2.93 5.60 10.93
N PHE A 49 -2.27 4.89 10.00
CA PHE A 49 -0.84 4.56 10.07
C PHE A 49 0.02 5.83 9.98
N ASP A 50 -0.25 6.68 8.99
CA ASP A 50 0.42 7.96 8.76
C ASP A 50 0.23 8.92 9.95
N ARG A 51 -1.00 9.04 10.45
CA ARG A 51 -1.28 9.82 11.67
C ARG A 51 -0.52 9.29 12.89
N THR A 52 -0.39 7.97 13.02
CA THR A 52 0.35 7.36 14.13
C THR A 52 1.85 7.62 13.99
N HIS A 53 2.38 7.61 12.76
CA HIS A 53 3.75 8.00 12.46
C HIS A 53 4.03 9.46 12.84
N ASP A 54 3.14 10.39 12.47
CA ASP A 54 3.25 11.80 12.87
C ASP A 54 3.33 12.00 14.39
N GLN A 55 2.62 11.15 15.15
CA GLN A 55 2.67 11.16 16.61
C GLN A 55 3.96 10.54 17.15
N LEU A 56 4.62 9.67 16.40
CA LEU A 56 5.88 9.02 16.76
C LEU A 56 7.11 9.85 16.39
N ASN A 57 7.05 10.67 15.35
CA ASN A 57 8.16 11.51 14.88
C ASN A 57 8.85 12.35 15.97
N PRO A 58 8.12 13.01 16.91
CA PRO A 58 8.77 13.75 17.99
C PRO A 58 9.63 12.87 18.92
N PHE A 59 9.34 11.57 19.00
CA PHE A 59 10.10 10.64 19.84
C PHE A 59 11.41 10.20 19.18
N GLU A 60 11.54 10.31 17.85
CA GLU A 60 12.75 9.92 17.11
C GLU A 60 13.96 10.75 17.55
N GLU A 61 13.78 12.05 17.74
CA GLU A 61 14.84 12.93 18.24
C GLU A 61 15.24 12.61 19.69
N THR A 62 14.29 12.16 20.50
CA THR A 62 14.50 11.92 21.95
C THR A 62 14.93 10.49 22.28
N ALA A 63 14.64 9.53 21.41
CA ALA A 63 14.91 8.11 21.60
C ALA A 63 15.27 7.44 20.26
N PRO A 64 16.32 7.90 19.55
CA PRO A 64 16.68 7.40 18.21
C PRO A 64 17.12 5.93 18.21
N GLU A 65 17.59 5.44 19.36
CA GLU A 65 18.01 4.05 19.58
C GLU A 65 16.85 3.07 19.78
N HIS A 66 15.62 3.58 19.86
CA HIS A 66 14.45 2.71 20.01
C HIS A 66 14.29 1.81 18.77
N PRO A 67 14.07 0.49 18.93
CA PRO A 67 14.06 -0.48 17.82
C PRO A 67 13.08 -0.16 16.68
N HIS A 68 12.03 0.59 16.99
CA HIS A 68 11.04 1.05 16.03
C HIS A 68 11.62 1.96 14.93
N PHE A 69 12.57 2.84 15.27
CA PHE A 69 13.18 3.79 14.33
C PHE A 69 14.37 3.20 13.56
N ALA A 70 14.91 2.06 14.01
CA ALA A 70 16.12 1.47 13.44
C ALA A 70 15.92 0.77 12.08
N ASN A 71 14.67 0.46 11.69
CA ASN A 71 14.38 -0.50 10.63
C ASN A 71 13.73 0.08 9.37
N CYS A 72 13.63 1.42 9.24
CA CYS A 72 12.90 2.08 8.15
C CYS A 72 11.49 1.48 7.92
N TYR A 73 10.84 1.09 9.03
CA TYR A 73 9.60 0.35 8.99
C TYR A 73 8.49 1.14 8.30
N TYR A 74 8.50 2.46 8.50
CA TYR A 74 7.57 3.36 7.85
C TYR A 74 7.69 3.30 6.33
N GLU A 75 8.91 3.42 5.80
CA GLU A 75 9.21 3.40 4.36
C GLU A 75 8.83 2.07 3.71
N ASP A 76 9.03 0.96 4.41
CA ASP A 76 8.64 -0.35 3.89
C ASP A 76 7.12 -0.50 3.79
N VAL A 77 6.37 -0.02 4.78
CA VAL A 77 4.90 0.00 4.72
C VAL A 77 4.41 1.00 3.66
N CYS A 78 5.09 2.13 3.43
CA CYS A 78 4.81 3.04 2.32
C CYS A 78 4.82 2.29 0.97
N LYS A 79 5.86 1.49 0.71
CA LYS A 79 5.99 0.71 -0.53
C LYS A 79 4.84 -0.30 -0.68
N VAL A 80 4.41 -0.91 0.43
CA VAL A 80 3.27 -1.84 0.44
C VAL A 80 1.99 -1.10 0.07
N TYR A 81 1.75 0.06 0.68
CA TYR A 81 0.59 0.92 0.40
C TYR A 81 0.56 1.37 -1.07
N GLU A 82 1.66 1.93 -1.58
CA GLU A 82 1.77 2.39 -2.97
C GLU A 82 1.48 1.26 -3.95
N LYS A 83 2.08 0.10 -3.73
CA LYS A 83 1.85 -1.10 -4.55
C LYS A 83 0.39 -1.53 -4.53
N LEU A 84 -0.24 -1.51 -3.36
CA LEU A 84 -1.63 -1.93 -3.19
C LEU A 84 -2.59 -0.95 -3.87
N ILE A 85 -2.39 0.36 -3.71
CA ILE A 85 -3.20 1.39 -4.39
C ILE A 85 -3.05 1.30 -5.90
N LEU A 86 -1.83 1.16 -6.42
CA LEU A 86 -1.60 1.01 -7.86
C LEU A 86 -2.34 -0.22 -8.41
N LEU A 87 -2.24 -1.36 -7.74
CA LEU A 87 -2.91 -2.60 -8.16
C LEU A 87 -4.44 -2.48 -8.13
N LEU A 88 -4.99 -1.88 -7.07
CA LEU A 88 -6.43 -1.73 -6.92
C LEU A 88 -7.01 -0.73 -7.93
N LYS A 89 -6.33 0.39 -8.18
CA LYS A 89 -6.75 1.40 -9.17
C LYS A 89 -6.65 0.88 -10.60
N ASP A 90 -5.50 0.32 -11.00
CA ASP A 90 -5.31 -0.25 -12.34
C ASP A 90 -6.38 -1.30 -12.69
N ARG A 91 -6.73 -2.15 -11.73
CA ARG A 91 -7.76 -3.19 -11.94
C ARG A 91 -9.17 -2.63 -11.90
N ASN A 92 -9.43 -1.61 -11.08
CA ASN A 92 -10.72 -0.94 -11.07
C ASN A 92 -10.96 -0.21 -12.40
N ASP A 93 -9.99 0.56 -12.90
CA ASP A 93 -10.07 1.33 -14.15
C ASP A 93 -10.26 0.40 -15.37
N LYS A 94 -9.57 -0.75 -15.39
CA LYS A 94 -9.76 -1.78 -16.43
C LYS A 94 -11.16 -2.40 -16.43
N LEU A 95 -11.87 -2.39 -15.30
CA LEU A 95 -13.28 -2.79 -15.24
C LEU A 95 -14.23 -1.66 -15.63
N GLU A 96 -13.80 -0.39 -15.60
CA GLU A 96 -14.60 0.74 -16.10
C GLU A 96 -14.54 0.86 -17.61
N GLY A 97 -13.44 0.46 -18.23
CA GLY A 97 -13.27 0.43 -19.69
C GLY A 97 -14.12 -0.61 -20.45
N THR A 98 -14.87 -1.49 -19.77
CA THR A 98 -15.70 -2.54 -20.40
C THR A 98 -17.20 -2.24 -20.36
N THR A 99 -17.63 -1.11 -19.79
CA THR A 99 -19.00 -0.61 -19.85
C THR A 99 -19.06 0.64 -20.73
N SER A 100 -19.37 0.43 -22.01
CA SER A 100 -19.92 1.33 -23.04
C SER A 100 -19.76 2.85 -22.94
N ASP A 101 -19.31 3.41 -24.08
CA ASP A 101 -19.65 4.70 -24.70
C ASP A 101 -19.55 6.02 -23.90
N ASP A 102 -18.84 6.96 -24.54
CA ASP A 102 -18.92 8.42 -24.43
C ASP A 102 -19.23 9.03 -23.06
N THR A 103 -18.24 9.68 -22.44
CA THR A 103 -18.30 11.12 -22.07
C THR A 103 -16.96 11.58 -21.47
N MET A 104 -16.56 12.78 -21.88
CA MET A 104 -15.29 13.47 -21.63
C MET A 104 -14.99 13.89 -20.17
N ALA A 105 -13.68 14.09 -19.93
CA ALA A 105 -13.03 15.09 -19.04
C ALA A 105 -13.06 14.80 -17.51
N THR A 106 -12.07 15.10 -16.66
CA THR A 106 -10.76 15.79 -16.76
C THR A 106 -9.98 15.54 -15.44
N SER A 107 -8.65 15.41 -15.54
CA SER A 107 -7.61 16.04 -14.71
C SER A 107 -7.87 16.33 -13.22
N SER A 108 -7.00 15.82 -12.34
CA SER A 108 -6.10 16.69 -11.52
C SER A 108 -5.10 15.90 -10.65
N ASN A 109 -3.86 16.41 -10.65
CA ASN A 109 -2.68 15.89 -9.96
C ASN A 109 -2.73 16.12 -8.43
N GLY A 110 -2.52 15.04 -7.66
CA GLY A 110 -2.22 15.07 -6.24
C GLY A 110 -0.73 15.21 -5.98
N LYS A 111 -0.32 16.36 -5.44
CA LYS A 111 1.05 16.76 -5.10
C LYS A 111 1.51 16.04 -3.82
N PHE A 112 2.38 15.04 -3.94
CA PHE A 112 3.04 14.43 -2.79
C PHE A 112 4.14 15.35 -2.23
N LYS A 113 4.13 15.53 -0.90
CA LYS A 113 5.20 16.24 -0.18
C LYS A 113 6.31 15.23 0.10
N ASN A 114 7.50 15.55 -0.39
CA ASN A 114 8.70 14.74 -0.21
C ASN A 114 9.36 15.17 1.11
N THR A 115 9.31 14.32 2.14
CA THR A 115 10.06 14.50 3.39
C THR A 115 11.12 13.42 3.47
N ALA A 116 12.27 13.69 2.87
CA ALA A 116 13.45 12.85 2.96
C ALA A 116 14.10 13.04 4.34
N GLY A 117 13.95 12.06 5.23
CA GLY A 117 14.80 11.87 6.40
C GLY A 117 16.11 11.17 5.98
N PRO A 118 17.30 11.62 6.41
CA PRO A 118 18.56 11.11 5.91
C PRO A 118 19.10 10.00 6.82
N ASN A 119 18.58 8.76 6.76
CA ASN A 119 19.34 7.61 7.31
C ASN A 119 18.93 6.19 6.93
N CYS A 120 18.23 5.98 5.82
CA CYS A 120 17.90 4.62 5.37
C CYS A 120 18.87 4.12 4.28
N SER A 121 20.16 4.01 4.60
CA SER A 121 21.14 3.41 3.70
C SER A 121 21.33 1.92 4.02
N GLU A 122 21.07 1.10 3.00
CA GLU A 122 21.47 -0.31 2.86
C GLU A 122 20.91 -1.30 3.88
N ARG A 123 19.79 -1.93 3.52
CA ARG A 123 19.66 -3.40 3.62
C ARG A 123 18.61 -3.92 2.64
N HIS A 124 19.09 -4.50 1.55
CA HIS A 124 18.28 -5.31 0.64
C HIS A 124 17.82 -6.59 1.37
N ALA A 125 16.50 -6.77 1.48
CA ALA A 125 15.92 -8.11 1.57
C ALA A 125 15.36 -8.45 0.19
N GLU A 126 16.09 -9.29 -0.54
CA GLU A 126 15.60 -9.94 -1.76
C GLU A 126 14.35 -10.74 -1.40
N PHE A 127 13.17 -10.20 -1.73
CA PHE A 127 11.95 -10.97 -1.72
C PHE A 127 11.86 -11.69 -3.06
N GLU A 128 12.36 -12.92 -3.10
CA GLU A 128 12.39 -13.77 -4.29
C GLU A 128 11.02 -13.85 -4.96
N LEU A 129 10.97 -13.30 -6.18
CA LEU A 129 9.86 -13.41 -7.12
C LEU A 129 9.86 -14.83 -7.71
N THR A 130 9.26 -15.78 -7.01
CA THR A 130 8.93 -17.07 -7.65
C THR A 130 7.61 -16.94 -8.40
N GLY A 131 7.77 -16.80 -9.73
CA GLY A 131 6.96 -17.42 -10.78
C GLY A 131 5.45 -17.30 -10.69
N TYR A 132 4.88 -16.45 -11.55
CA TYR A 132 3.58 -16.78 -12.15
C TYR A 132 3.73 -16.83 -13.67
N ASN A 133 3.53 -18.03 -14.20
CA ASN A 133 3.42 -18.32 -15.62
C ASN A 133 2.17 -17.63 -16.16
N ASP A 134 2.38 -16.67 -17.05
CA ASP A 134 1.34 -16.03 -17.86
C ASP A 134 0.95 -16.96 -19.02
N ALA A 135 0.49 -18.16 -18.68
CA ALA A 135 -0.01 -19.12 -19.64
C ALA A 135 -1.53 -19.22 -19.45
N LEU A 136 -2.26 -18.42 -20.22
CA LEU A 136 -3.45 -18.82 -21.00
C LEU A 136 -4.19 -17.57 -21.51
N TYR A 137 -3.62 -16.97 -22.56
CA TYR A 137 -4.38 -16.21 -23.54
C TYR A 137 -3.88 -16.56 -24.95
N SER A 138 -4.24 -17.77 -25.39
CA SER A 138 -4.29 -18.13 -26.82
C SER A 138 -5.52 -19.00 -27.03
N GLY A 139 -6.65 -18.34 -27.29
CA GLY A 139 -7.78 -18.94 -27.97
C GLY A 139 -7.75 -18.51 -29.43
N HIS A 140 -7.44 -19.45 -30.32
CA HIS A 140 -8.24 -19.73 -31.51
C HIS A 140 -7.82 -21.03 -32.19
#